data_AF-A0A950H7Y0-F1
#
_entry.id   AF-A0A950H7Y0-F1
#
_cell.length_a   1.000
_cell.length_b   1.000
_cell.length_c   1.000
_cell.angle_alpha   90.00
_cell.angle_beta   90.00
_cell.angle_gamma   90.00
#
_symmetry.space_group_name_H-M   'P 1'
#
loop_
_entity.id
_entity.type
_entity.pdbx_description
1 polymer ?
#
loop_
_entity_poly.entity_id
_entity_poly.type
_entity_poly.pdbx_seq_one_letter_code
_entity_poly.pdbx_strand_id
1 'polypeptide(L)'
;MSNAGTRKGTADQLRKVSADYPSTSLAGKVETASKRVGYGLPCANCGTYYAADQSACPICRSGERVSPRALDCTPVLPVGADLSQLDQERERFLKEYKSQLFASHTLIDPAASFGCSLDDNHDQSYEPASVCKGCYQRAQQKADLLEAALHMDVREAAQVVHDAVWADPSDPSKTYQNAAQALLTALRKRAGINMLLTTLQPYQH
;
A
#
# COMPACT_ATOMS: atom_id res chain seq x y z
N MET A 1 0.53 68.00 -17.42
CA MET A 1 0.82 66.72 -18.10
C MET A 1 0.77 65.64 -17.00
N SER A 2 -0.38 65.19 -16.48
CA SER A 2 -1.47 64.41 -17.12
C SER A 2 -0.88 63.19 -17.83
N ASN A 3 -1.12 61.92 -17.46
CA ASN A 3 -2.31 61.31 -16.86
C ASN A 3 -2.00 60.07 -15.99
N ALA A 4 -2.83 59.91 -14.96
CA ALA A 4 -3.14 58.65 -14.29
C ALA A 4 -4.14 57.82 -15.13
N GLY A 5 -4.16 56.50 -14.92
CA GLY A 5 -5.08 55.58 -15.59
C GLY A 5 -5.39 54.31 -14.79
N THR A 6 -6.29 54.46 -13.81
CA THR A 6 -6.98 53.43 -13.01
C THR A 6 -7.91 52.55 -13.86
N ARG A 7 -8.03 51.23 -13.60
CA ARG A 7 -9.27 50.39 -13.64
C ARG A 7 -9.08 49.14 -12.74
N LYS A 8 -9.74 49.04 -11.57
CA LYS A 8 -11.04 48.41 -11.27
C LYS A 8 -11.09 46.89 -11.53
N GLY A 9 -11.27 46.12 -10.45
CA GLY A 9 -11.54 44.68 -10.48
C GLY A 9 -13.04 44.34 -10.56
N THR A 10 -13.32 43.04 -10.63
CA THR A 10 -14.55 42.38 -10.15
C THR A 10 -14.30 40.87 -10.07
N ALA A 11 -14.65 40.30 -8.91
CA ALA A 11 -14.90 38.88 -8.73
C ALA A 11 -16.23 38.52 -9.39
N ASP A 12 -16.29 37.41 -10.12
CA ASP A 12 -17.41 36.45 -10.05
C ASP A 12 -17.11 35.20 -10.89
N GLN A 13 -17.80 34.11 -10.54
CA GLN A 13 -18.22 33.02 -11.41
C GLN A 13 -17.41 31.71 -11.41
N LEU A 14 -17.72 30.89 -10.41
CA LEU A 14 -17.84 29.42 -10.49
C LEU A 14 -18.67 29.01 -11.72
N ARG A 15 -18.09 28.22 -12.65
CA ARG A 15 -18.86 27.40 -13.61
C ARG A 15 -18.16 26.06 -13.91
N LYS A 16 -18.92 25.00 -13.59
CA LYS A 16 -18.93 23.61 -14.06
C LYS A 16 -18.10 23.33 -15.33
N VAL A 17 -17.17 22.39 -15.22
CA VAL A 17 -16.54 21.72 -16.38
C VAL A 17 -17.32 20.43 -16.64
N SER A 18 -18.25 20.50 -17.60
CA SER A 18 -18.87 19.33 -18.22
C SER A 18 -18.07 18.99 -19.47
N ALA A 19 -17.68 17.73 -19.61
CA ALA A 19 -16.93 17.22 -20.74
C ALA A 19 -17.83 17.08 -21.97
N ASP A 20 -17.72 18.02 -22.91
CA ASP A 20 -18.26 17.92 -24.25
C ASP A 20 -17.32 17.06 -25.11
N TYR A 21 -17.78 15.87 -25.53
CA TYR A 21 -17.15 15.09 -26.60
C TYR A 21 -17.90 15.31 -27.91
N PRO A 22 -17.20 15.52 -29.05
CA PRO A 22 -17.86 15.70 -30.34
C PRO A 22 -18.38 14.36 -30.88
N SER A 23 -19.63 14.37 -31.33
CA SER A 23 -20.25 13.32 -32.13
C SER A 23 -19.90 13.51 -33.60
N THR A 24 -19.24 12.52 -34.20
CA THR A 24 -19.16 12.37 -35.66
C THR A 24 -19.48 10.92 -36.00
N SER A 25 -20.67 10.73 -36.57
CA SER A 25 -21.17 9.47 -37.12
C SER A 25 -20.60 9.28 -38.52
N LEU A 26 -19.93 8.16 -38.76
CA LEU A 26 -19.71 7.58 -40.08
C LEU A 26 -19.83 6.06 -39.98
N ALA A 27 -20.78 5.53 -40.73
CA ALA A 27 -21.14 4.12 -40.79
C ALA A 27 -19.99 3.27 -41.38
N GLY A 28 -19.55 2.29 -40.60
CA GLY A 28 -18.64 1.22 -41.02
C GLY A 28 -18.83 0.05 -40.06
N LYS A 29 -19.05 -1.15 -40.62
CA LYS A 29 -19.19 -2.48 -39.96
C LYS A 29 -19.33 -2.47 -38.43
N VAL A 30 -20.49 -2.92 -37.94
CA VAL A 30 -20.71 -3.22 -36.52
C VAL A 30 -19.81 -4.39 -36.11
N GLU A 31 -18.54 -4.12 -35.83
CA GLU A 31 -17.81 -4.84 -34.80
C GLU A 31 -18.52 -4.52 -33.49
N THR A 32 -19.25 -5.50 -32.98
CA THR A 32 -19.85 -5.41 -31.66
C THR A 32 -18.75 -5.13 -30.66
N ALA A 33 -18.63 -3.88 -30.23
CA ALA A 33 -17.82 -3.49 -29.08
C ALA A 33 -18.03 -4.52 -27.98
N SER A 34 -16.94 -5.16 -27.54
CA SER A 34 -16.97 -6.26 -26.58
C SER A 34 -17.77 -5.82 -25.36
N LYS A 35 -19.02 -6.28 -25.25
CA LYS A 35 -19.80 -6.13 -24.02
C LYS A 35 -18.93 -6.71 -22.91
N ARG A 36 -18.78 -6.00 -21.79
CA ARG A 36 -18.04 -6.54 -20.65
C ARG A 36 -18.77 -7.80 -20.18
N VAL A 37 -18.25 -8.96 -20.55
CA VAL A 37 -18.81 -10.25 -20.15
C VAL A 37 -18.34 -10.51 -18.73
N GLY A 38 -19.29 -10.60 -17.80
CA GLY A 38 -19.03 -11.07 -16.44
C GLY A 38 -18.94 -12.59 -16.36
N TYR A 39 -18.65 -13.10 -15.18
CA TYR A 39 -18.73 -14.53 -14.91
C TYR A 39 -20.20 -14.96 -14.76
N GLY A 40 -20.57 -16.09 -15.38
CA GLY A 40 -21.86 -16.73 -15.16
C GLY A 40 -21.86 -17.62 -13.93
N LEU A 41 -22.99 -18.26 -13.62
CA LEU A 41 -23.11 -19.26 -12.55
C LEU A 41 -22.10 -20.42 -12.75
N PRO A 42 -21.65 -21.06 -11.65
CA PRO A 42 -20.64 -22.10 -11.72
C PRO A 42 -21.16 -23.31 -12.52
N CYS A 43 -20.24 -24.04 -13.13
CA CYS A 43 -20.55 -25.29 -13.81
C CYS A 43 -21.19 -26.29 -12.84
N ALA A 44 -22.27 -26.95 -13.25
CA ALA A 44 -22.95 -27.95 -12.43
C ALA A 44 -22.10 -29.19 -12.13
N ASN A 45 -21.17 -29.52 -13.04
CA ASN A 45 -20.36 -30.75 -12.94
C ASN A 45 -19.03 -30.55 -12.20
N CYS A 46 -18.36 -29.39 -12.36
CA CYS A 46 -17.04 -29.15 -11.76
C CYS A 46 -16.95 -27.90 -10.86
N GLY A 47 -18.06 -27.15 -10.69
CA GLY A 47 -18.11 -25.96 -9.83
C GLY A 47 -17.32 -24.74 -10.34
N THR A 48 -16.67 -24.83 -11.49
CA THR A 48 -15.83 -23.73 -12.01
C THR A 48 -16.68 -22.58 -12.56
N TYR A 49 -16.33 -21.35 -12.18
CA TYR A 49 -16.89 -20.14 -12.76
C TYR A 49 -16.22 -19.84 -14.10
N TYR A 50 -17.02 -19.52 -15.12
CA TYR A 50 -16.54 -19.21 -16.46
C TYR A 50 -17.41 -18.13 -17.10
N ALA A 51 -16.87 -17.47 -18.13
CA ALA A 51 -17.48 -16.31 -18.77
C ALA A 51 -18.93 -16.62 -19.23
N ALA A 52 -19.84 -15.67 -19.03
CA ALA A 52 -21.27 -15.87 -19.28
C ALA A 52 -21.62 -16.05 -20.76
N ASP A 53 -20.77 -15.59 -21.67
CA ASP A 53 -20.89 -15.75 -23.12
C ASP A 53 -20.50 -17.16 -23.60
N GLN A 54 -19.70 -17.89 -22.82
CA GLN A 54 -19.35 -19.27 -23.12
C GLN A 54 -20.51 -20.20 -22.74
N SER A 55 -20.95 -21.00 -23.71
CA SER A 55 -22.05 -21.97 -23.56
C SER A 55 -21.63 -23.29 -22.92
N ALA A 56 -20.32 -23.57 -22.84
CA ALA A 56 -19.78 -24.80 -22.27
C ALA A 56 -18.61 -24.51 -21.32
N CYS A 57 -18.51 -25.30 -20.25
CA CYS A 57 -17.43 -25.16 -19.28
C CYS A 57 -16.06 -25.47 -19.93
N PRO A 58 -15.04 -24.61 -19.79
CA PRO A 58 -13.71 -24.85 -20.36
C PRO A 58 -12.99 -26.06 -19.76
N ILE A 59 -13.43 -26.56 -18.60
CA ILE A 59 -12.78 -27.66 -17.88
C ILE A 59 -13.38 -29.01 -18.26
N CYS A 60 -14.69 -29.16 -18.09
CA CYS A 60 -15.38 -30.46 -18.26
C CYS A 60 -16.32 -30.50 -19.48
N ARG A 61 -16.38 -29.42 -20.28
CA ARG A 61 -17.19 -29.29 -21.50
C ARG A 61 -18.70 -29.52 -21.33
N SER A 62 -19.21 -29.58 -20.11
CA SER A 62 -20.65 -29.63 -19.86
C SER A 62 -21.27 -28.25 -20.13
N GLY A 63 -22.46 -28.25 -20.74
CA GLY A 63 -23.27 -27.04 -20.95
C GLY A 63 -24.12 -26.64 -19.75
N GLU A 64 -24.17 -27.48 -18.72
CA GLU A 64 -25.03 -27.28 -17.56
C GLU A 64 -24.36 -26.37 -16.52
N ARG A 65 -25.05 -25.29 -16.18
CA ARG A 65 -24.69 -24.40 -15.07
C ARG A 65 -25.62 -24.69 -13.89
N VAL A 66 -25.15 -24.41 -12.68
CA VAL A 66 -25.99 -24.50 -11.48
C VAL A 66 -27.14 -23.51 -11.64
N SER A 67 -28.38 -24.02 -11.74
CA SER A 67 -29.57 -23.16 -11.71
C SER A 67 -29.63 -22.43 -10.37
N PRO A 68 -30.05 -21.15 -10.34
CA PRO A 68 -30.47 -20.54 -9.09
C PRO A 68 -31.49 -21.48 -8.46
N ARG A 69 -31.20 -22.01 -7.28
CA ARG A 69 -32.18 -22.77 -6.53
C ARG A 69 -33.26 -21.75 -6.19
N ALA A 70 -34.34 -21.75 -6.97
CA ALA A 70 -35.58 -21.13 -6.53
C ALA A 70 -35.92 -21.86 -5.24
N LEU A 71 -35.59 -21.24 -4.11
CA LEU A 71 -36.24 -21.63 -2.88
C LEU A 71 -37.70 -21.35 -3.17
N ASP A 72 -38.52 -22.41 -3.13
CA ASP A 72 -39.96 -22.27 -2.98
C ASP A 72 -40.20 -21.63 -1.61
N CYS A 73 -39.88 -20.35 -1.50
CA CYS A 73 -40.43 -19.48 -0.49
C CYS A 73 -41.88 -19.29 -0.91
N THR A 74 -42.73 -20.25 -0.57
CA THR A 74 -44.10 -19.90 -0.22
C THR A 74 -43.96 -18.80 0.85
N PRO A 75 -44.41 -17.57 0.59
CA PRO A 75 -44.47 -16.59 1.65
C PRO A 75 -45.45 -17.16 2.67
N VAL A 76 -44.94 -17.67 3.78
CA VAL A 76 -45.74 -17.80 4.99
C VAL A 76 -46.00 -16.36 5.40
N LEU A 77 -47.05 -15.76 4.83
CA LEU A 77 -47.61 -14.53 5.35
C LEU A 77 -48.05 -14.88 6.77
N PRO A 78 -47.44 -14.30 7.83
CA PRO A 78 -47.96 -14.51 9.16
C PRO A 78 -49.34 -13.85 9.20
N VAL A 79 -50.38 -14.68 9.11
CA VAL A 79 -51.76 -14.24 9.33
C VAL A 79 -51.83 -13.76 10.77
N GLY A 80 -51.88 -12.43 10.95
CA GLY A 80 -52.14 -11.79 12.24
C GLY A 80 -50.92 -11.31 13.05
N ALA A 81 -49.70 -11.28 12.50
CA ALA A 81 -48.61 -10.56 13.15
C ALA A 81 -48.63 -9.09 12.71
N ASP A 82 -48.77 -8.19 13.69
CA ASP A 82 -48.74 -6.74 13.46
C ASP A 82 -47.36 -6.37 12.89
N LEU A 83 -47.32 -6.00 11.60
CA LEU A 83 -46.09 -5.71 10.87
C LEU A 83 -45.23 -4.65 11.59
N SER A 84 -45.90 -3.73 12.29
CA SER A 84 -45.25 -2.70 13.10
C SER A 84 -44.51 -3.26 14.33
N GLN A 85 -44.99 -4.37 14.91
CA GLN A 85 -44.34 -5.06 16.02
C GLN A 85 -43.13 -5.86 15.52
N LEU A 86 -43.27 -6.54 14.38
CA LEU A 86 -42.16 -7.26 13.75
C LEU A 86 -41.02 -6.31 13.36
N ASP A 87 -41.33 -5.12 12.84
CA ASP A 87 -40.33 -4.10 12.52
C ASP A 87 -39.63 -3.59 13.78
N GLN A 88 -40.36 -3.39 14.90
CA GLN A 88 -39.76 -3.00 16.17
C GLN A 88 -38.86 -4.10 16.75
N GLU A 89 -39.26 -5.37 16.67
CA GLU A 89 -38.45 -6.50 17.09
C GLU A 89 -37.19 -6.63 16.22
N ARG A 90 -37.33 -6.43 14.90
CA ARG A 90 -36.21 -6.41 13.96
C ARG A 90 -35.23 -5.29 14.28
N GLU A 91 -35.71 -4.09 14.60
CA GLU A 91 -34.86 -2.96 14.99
C GLU A 91 -34.13 -3.21 16.31
N ARG A 92 -34.81 -3.82 17.30
CA ARG A 92 -34.19 -4.22 18.58
C ARG A 92 -33.11 -5.26 18.34
N PHE A 93 -33.41 -6.30 17.57
CA PHE A 93 -32.46 -7.35 17.23
C PHE A 93 -31.26 -6.80 16.46
N LEU A 94 -31.48 -5.93 15.46
CA LEU A 94 -30.39 -5.30 14.71
C LEU A 94 -29.51 -4.41 15.59
N LYS A 95 -30.10 -3.67 16.55
CA LYS A 95 -29.32 -2.87 17.50
C LYS A 95 -28.47 -3.73 18.42
N GLU A 96 -29.03 -4.82 18.94
CA GLU A 96 -28.34 -5.74 19.85
C GLU A 96 -27.27 -6.56 19.12
N TYR A 97 -27.56 -7.04 17.91
CA TYR A 97 -26.59 -7.71 17.06
C TYR A 97 -25.45 -6.77 16.64
N LYS A 98 -25.80 -5.52 16.28
CA LYS A 98 -24.80 -4.49 15.97
C LYS A 98 -23.95 -4.17 17.21
N SER A 99 -24.53 -4.03 18.40
CA SER A 99 -23.73 -3.78 19.61
C SER A 99 -22.81 -4.96 19.94
N GLN A 100 -23.24 -6.21 19.74
CA GLN A 100 -22.40 -7.40 19.89
C GLN A 100 -21.25 -7.47 18.85
N LEU A 101 -21.51 -7.13 17.59
CA LEU A 101 -20.48 -7.04 16.55
C LEU A 101 -19.49 -5.91 16.84
N PHE A 102 -19.97 -4.74 17.28
CA PHE A 102 -19.09 -3.65 17.67
C PHE A 102 -18.25 -4.02 18.89
N ALA A 103 -18.83 -4.68 19.90
CA ALA A 103 -18.11 -5.12 21.09
C ALA A 103 -17.01 -6.15 20.76
N SER A 104 -17.32 -7.14 19.93
CA SER A 104 -16.34 -8.13 19.47
C SER A 104 -15.27 -7.50 18.57
N HIS A 105 -15.64 -6.59 17.67
CA HIS A 105 -14.68 -5.87 16.82
C HIS A 105 -13.81 -4.89 17.61
N THR A 106 -14.27 -4.31 18.72
CA THR A 106 -13.40 -3.52 19.61
C THR A 106 -12.39 -4.38 20.38
N LEU A 107 -12.72 -5.65 20.65
CA LEU A 107 -11.79 -6.60 21.27
C LEU A 107 -10.81 -7.19 20.24
N ILE A 108 -11.22 -7.24 18.97
CA ILE A 108 -10.44 -7.72 17.82
C ILE A 108 -10.19 -6.53 16.88
N ASP A 109 -9.71 -5.40 17.41
CA ASP A 109 -9.23 -4.34 16.53
C ASP A 109 -7.81 -4.74 16.08
N PRO A 110 -7.61 -5.16 14.82
CA PRO A 110 -6.27 -5.49 14.32
C PRO A 110 -5.35 -4.27 14.39
N ALA A 111 -5.86 -3.04 14.48
CA ALA A 111 -5.04 -1.85 14.71
C ALA A 111 -4.36 -1.83 16.10
N ALA A 112 -4.92 -2.53 17.09
CA ALA A 112 -4.37 -2.61 18.44
C ALA A 112 -3.37 -3.77 18.61
N SER A 113 -3.44 -4.83 17.77
CA SER A 113 -2.65 -6.06 17.93
C SER A 113 -1.31 -6.08 17.16
N PHE A 114 -0.97 -5.02 16.41
CA PHE A 114 0.30 -4.89 15.67
C PHE A 114 1.26 -3.86 16.31
N GLY A 115 1.22 -3.69 17.62
CA GLY A 115 2.15 -2.84 18.35
C GLY A 115 3.60 -3.32 18.18
N CYS A 116 4.48 -2.46 17.70
CA CYS A 116 5.91 -2.74 17.59
C CYS A 116 6.53 -2.79 19.00
N SER A 117 7.33 -3.81 19.34
CA SER A 117 7.86 -4.01 20.70
C SER A 117 9.02 -3.08 21.10
N LEU A 118 9.21 -1.98 20.38
CA LEU A 118 10.29 -1.03 20.60
C LEU A 118 9.63 0.31 20.92
N ASP A 119 9.02 0.56 22.11
CA ASP A 119 8.52 1.92 22.47
C ASP A 119 9.64 2.90 22.87
N ASP A 120 10.45 3.48 21.97
CA ASP A 120 10.15 4.71 21.20
C ASP A 120 9.10 4.60 20.03
N ASN A 121 8.58 3.40 19.75
CA ASN A 121 7.44 2.91 18.96
C ASN A 121 6.75 1.57 19.49
N HIS A 122 5.96 1.64 20.57
CA HIS A 122 4.90 0.80 21.19
C HIS A 122 5.09 -0.10 22.47
N ASP A 123 4.26 0.18 23.51
CA ASP A 123 4.22 -0.42 24.86
C ASP A 123 3.53 -1.81 24.90
N GLN A 124 4.34 -2.83 25.24
CA GLN A 124 4.01 -4.09 25.92
C GLN A 124 2.82 -4.95 25.43
N SER A 125 3.05 -5.81 24.43
CA SER A 125 2.69 -7.26 24.51
C SER A 125 3.24 -8.06 23.32
N TYR A 126 3.50 -9.35 23.53
CA TYR A 126 4.21 -10.27 22.63
C TYR A 126 3.30 -10.82 21.54
N GLU A 127 3.59 -10.51 20.27
CA GLU A 127 2.98 -11.08 19.05
C GLU A 127 4.08 -11.29 17.97
N PRO A 128 3.94 -12.25 17.04
CA PRO A 128 4.99 -12.63 16.10
C PRO A 128 5.34 -11.49 15.14
N ALA A 129 6.64 -11.35 14.88
CA ALA A 129 7.28 -10.18 14.27
C ALA A 129 6.76 -9.81 12.87
N SER A 130 5.68 -9.03 12.82
CA SER A 130 5.43 -8.15 11.67
C SER A 130 6.24 -6.88 11.90
N VAL A 131 7.40 -6.77 11.23
CA VAL A 131 8.14 -5.50 11.22
C VAL A 131 7.19 -4.44 10.68
N CYS A 132 6.85 -3.45 11.50
CA CYS A 132 5.94 -2.40 11.04
C CYS A 132 6.56 -1.66 9.85
N LYS A 133 5.70 -1.13 8.96
CA LYS A 133 6.15 -0.42 7.75
C LYS A 133 7.17 0.68 8.08
N GLY A 134 7.02 1.39 9.19
CA GLY A 134 7.95 2.41 9.64
C GLY A 134 9.35 1.87 9.99
N CYS A 135 9.43 0.76 10.73
CA CYS A 135 10.70 0.10 11.04
C CYS A 135 11.38 -0.43 9.77
N TYR A 136 10.62 -1.04 8.86
CA TYR A 136 11.13 -1.49 7.58
C TYR A 136 11.67 -0.33 6.74
N GLN A 137 10.91 0.76 6.61
CA GLN A 137 11.34 1.95 5.87
C GLN A 137 12.59 2.59 6.45
N ARG A 138 12.71 2.68 7.79
CA ARG A 138 13.92 3.19 8.45
C ARG A 138 15.13 2.30 8.19
N ALA A 139 14.96 0.98 8.22
CA ALA A 139 16.03 0.04 7.89
C ALA A 139 16.43 0.16 6.42
N GLN A 140 15.45 0.23 5.51
CA GLN A 140 15.68 0.39 4.08
C GLN A 140 16.41 1.70 3.78
N GLN A 141 15.97 2.82 4.35
CA GLN A 141 16.63 4.12 4.18
C GLN A 141 18.10 4.07 4.60
N LYS A 142 18.44 3.38 5.70
CA LYS A 142 19.83 3.20 6.12
C LYS A 142 20.63 2.34 5.14
N ALA A 143 20.01 1.30 4.57
CA ALA A 143 20.64 0.48 3.55
C ALA A 143 20.90 1.28 2.26
N ASP A 144 19.94 2.09 1.83
CA ASP A 144 20.06 2.95 0.64
C ASP A 144 21.18 3.99 0.83
N LEU A 145 21.32 4.57 2.03
CA LEU A 145 22.41 5.49 2.36
C LEU A 145 23.79 4.81 2.33
N LEU A 146 23.88 3.55 2.76
CA LEU A 146 25.12 2.77 2.70
C LEU A 146 25.49 2.42 1.26
N GLU A 147 24.52 2.00 0.46
CA GLU A 147 24.73 1.72 -0.97
C GLU A 147 25.18 2.99 -1.71
N ALA A 148 24.49 4.12 -1.48
CA ALA A 148 24.90 5.40 -2.03
C ALA A 148 26.31 5.83 -1.59
N ALA A 149 26.70 5.55 -0.33
CA ALA A 149 28.06 5.83 0.14
C ALA A 149 29.12 4.99 -0.58
N LEU A 150 28.82 3.72 -0.89
CA LEU A 150 29.70 2.84 -1.65
C LEU A 150 29.87 3.30 -3.11
N HIS A 151 28.88 4.00 -3.67
CA HIS A 151 28.95 4.66 -4.97
C HIS A 151 29.75 5.98 -4.96
N MET A 152 30.85 6.02 -4.21
CA MET A 152 31.81 7.11 -4.23
C MET A 152 32.45 7.27 -5.62
N ASP A 153 32.57 8.51 -6.09
CA ASP A 153 33.26 8.82 -7.35
C ASP A 153 34.74 8.42 -7.29
N VAL A 154 35.22 7.77 -8.36
CA VAL A 154 36.63 7.30 -8.45
C VAL A 154 37.62 8.45 -8.31
N ARG A 155 37.30 9.64 -8.83
CA ARG A 155 38.15 10.84 -8.70
C ARG A 155 38.30 11.28 -7.25
N GLU A 156 37.20 11.25 -6.51
CA GLU A 156 37.21 11.63 -5.10
C GLU A 156 37.90 10.58 -4.24
N ALA A 157 37.66 9.28 -4.53
CA ALA A 157 38.39 8.19 -3.89
C ALA A 157 39.90 8.30 -4.12
N ALA A 158 40.33 8.62 -5.34
CA ALA A 158 41.74 8.83 -5.67
C ALA A 158 42.34 10.02 -4.91
N GLN A 159 41.59 11.12 -4.76
CA GLN A 159 42.01 12.28 -3.99
C GLN A 159 42.20 11.93 -2.49
N VAL A 160 41.24 11.21 -1.89
CA VAL A 160 41.33 10.76 -0.49
C VAL A 160 42.56 9.87 -0.27
N VAL A 161 42.82 8.95 -1.20
CA VAL A 161 44.00 8.08 -1.14
C VAL A 161 45.28 8.89 -1.28
N HIS A 162 45.34 9.80 -2.25
CA HIS A 162 46.49 10.66 -2.47
C HIS A 162 46.81 11.46 -1.19
N ASP A 163 45.83 12.15 -0.63
CA ASP A 163 46.04 12.99 0.55
C ASP A 163 46.48 12.18 1.77
N ALA A 164 45.97 10.96 1.93
CA ALA A 164 46.36 10.05 3.01
C ALA A 164 47.76 9.43 2.83
N VAL A 165 48.13 9.11 1.59
CA VAL A 165 49.45 8.57 1.22
C VAL A 165 50.55 9.59 1.52
N TRP A 166 50.31 10.85 1.17
CA TRP A 166 51.30 11.92 1.31
C TRP A 166 51.28 12.61 2.69
N ALA A 167 50.39 12.22 3.60
CA ALA A 167 50.34 12.76 4.96
C ALA A 167 51.52 12.30 5.85
N ASP A 168 52.06 11.10 5.62
CA ASP A 168 53.23 10.58 6.33
C ASP A 168 54.12 9.76 5.37
N PRO A 169 55.11 10.40 4.71
CA PRO A 169 55.99 9.73 3.75
C PRO A 169 57.09 8.88 4.41
N SER A 170 57.12 8.80 5.74
CA SER A 170 58.22 8.18 6.49
C SER A 170 58.24 6.66 6.40
N ASP A 171 57.06 6.03 6.26
CA ASP A 171 56.89 4.58 6.41
C ASP A 171 55.95 4.01 5.32
N PRO A 172 56.45 3.28 4.31
CA PRO A 172 55.66 2.83 3.16
C PRO A 172 54.57 1.80 3.52
N SER A 173 54.73 1.09 4.64
CA SER A 173 53.72 0.15 5.14
C SER A 173 52.52 0.86 5.78
N LYS A 174 52.75 1.99 6.45
CA LYS A 174 51.70 2.81 7.05
C LYS A 174 50.93 3.60 6.02
N THR A 175 51.54 3.94 4.89
CA THR A 175 50.91 4.63 3.77
C THR A 175 49.61 3.95 3.29
N TYR A 176 49.64 2.64 3.05
CA TYR A 176 48.45 1.89 2.62
C TYR A 176 47.40 1.76 3.73
N GLN A 177 47.84 1.60 4.98
CA GLN A 177 46.95 1.53 6.13
C GLN A 177 46.23 2.87 6.34
N ASN A 178 46.94 3.99 6.21
CA ASN A 178 46.41 5.34 6.31
C ASN A 178 45.39 5.61 5.19
N ALA A 179 45.72 5.23 3.95
CA ALA A 179 44.79 5.33 2.82
C ALA A 179 43.51 4.52 3.03
N ALA A 180 43.63 3.27 3.50
CA ALA A 180 42.47 2.43 3.80
C ALA A 180 41.61 3.03 4.92
N GLN A 181 42.23 3.54 5.99
CA GLN A 181 41.51 4.19 7.09
C GLN A 181 40.82 5.49 6.65
N ALA A 182 41.47 6.29 5.79
CA ALA A 182 40.91 7.51 5.25
C ALA A 182 39.68 7.22 4.36
N LEU A 183 39.77 6.22 3.47
CA LEU A 183 38.64 5.78 2.65
C LEU A 183 37.47 5.29 3.51
N LEU A 184 37.72 4.43 4.50
CA LEU A 184 36.68 3.94 5.42
C LEU A 184 36.03 5.09 6.21
N THR A 185 36.82 6.08 6.62
CA THR A 185 36.31 7.28 7.30
C THR A 185 35.44 8.13 6.37
N ALA A 186 35.84 8.30 5.11
CA ALA A 186 35.06 9.02 4.11
C ALA A 186 33.72 8.32 3.81
N LEU A 187 33.74 6.98 3.65
CA LEU A 187 32.52 6.18 3.43
C LEU A 187 31.57 6.25 4.63
N ARG A 188 32.09 6.13 5.86
CA ARG A 188 31.26 6.24 7.08
C ARG A 188 30.62 7.62 7.24
N LYS A 189 31.37 8.70 6.95
CA LYS A 189 30.84 10.06 6.97
C LYS A 189 29.68 10.26 6.00
N ARG A 190 29.78 9.69 4.78
CA ARG A 190 28.70 9.74 3.78
C ARG A 190 27.48 8.92 4.18
N ALA A 191 27.71 7.75 4.77
CA ALA A 191 26.64 6.90 5.29
C ALA A 191 25.95 7.48 6.55
N GLY A 192 26.37 8.65 7.04
CA GLY A 192 25.84 9.24 8.26
C GLY A 192 26.22 8.47 9.53
N ILE A 193 27.20 7.57 9.46
CA ILE A 193 27.71 6.83 10.62
C ILE A 193 28.66 7.76 11.38
N ASN A 194 28.19 8.26 12.51
CA ASN A 194 29.02 9.08 13.38
C ASN A 194 30.22 8.25 13.89
N MET A 195 31.44 8.79 13.79
CA MET A 195 32.68 8.04 14.01
C MET A 195 32.95 7.67 15.47
N LEU A 196 32.03 8.01 16.37
CA LEU A 196 32.04 7.63 17.78
C LEU A 196 31.35 6.27 18.07
N LEU A 197 30.83 5.58 17.05
CA LEU A 197 30.26 4.23 17.19
C LEU A 197 31.34 3.14 17.26
N THR A 198 32.19 3.22 18.29
CA THR A 198 32.94 2.07 18.83
C THR A 198 32.17 1.41 19.98
N THR A 199 30.84 1.45 19.93
CA THR A 199 29.98 0.68 20.82
C THR A 199 29.19 -0.33 20.00
N LEU A 200 29.91 -1.16 19.24
CA LEU A 200 29.46 -2.55 19.11
C LEU A 200 29.56 -3.14 20.51
N GLN A 201 28.57 -2.87 21.37
CA GLN A 201 28.37 -3.70 22.55
C GLN A 201 28.09 -5.10 21.99
N PRO A 202 28.94 -6.10 22.27
CA PRO A 202 28.60 -7.46 21.90
C PRO A 202 27.30 -7.82 22.62
N TYR A 203 26.36 -8.40 21.87
CA TYR A 203 25.15 -9.00 22.43
C TYR A 203 25.55 -9.88 23.61
N GLN A 204 25.15 -9.49 24.82
CA GLN A 204 25.25 -10.37 25.98
C GLN A 204 24.06 -11.33 25.88
N HIS A 205 24.39 -12.62 25.72
CA HIS A 205 23.45 -13.73 25.75
C HIS A 205 22.84 -13.90 27.15
#